data_AF-A0A4R3X513-F1
#
_entry.id   AF-A0A4R3X513-F1
#
_cell.length_a   1.000
_cell.length_b   1.000
_cell.length_c   1.000
_cell.angle_alpha   90.00
_cell.angle_beta   90.00
_cell.angle_gamma   90.00
#
_symmetry.space_group_name_H-M   'P 1'
#
loop_
_entity.id
_entity.type
_entity.pdbx_description
1 polymer ?
#
loop_
_entity_poly.entity_id
_entity_poly.type
_entity_poly.pdbx_seq_one_letter_code
_entity_poly.pdbx_strand_id
1 'polypeptide(L)'
;MRIRNLLIAPILLAPDMASARDIGTCAALYRQLNNAPQIIGNTAEMRRYSQHLSEINGDIRRHRIEMRRSGCGGSIVVFGGSANGGACDEMRDALGAMERERDALTADRENARQLWRSSDERNAILASIRSNGCLPSDVEEERKERLKVQGIELPKPEPYSGVTDLRTKDPKETKAANLPPPPPLERTYDPNKKVRIVGPQFLPDTSIDLANPKSTGPQPQQ
;
A
#
# COMPACT_ATOMS: atom_id res chain seq x y z
N MET A 1 12.58 64.08 50.81
CA MET A 1 13.90 63.88 50.17
C MET A 1 14.11 62.39 49.94
N ARG A 2 14.43 62.01 48.69
CA ARG A 2 15.08 60.77 48.20
C ARG A 2 14.27 59.46 48.10
N ILE A 3 13.95 59.21 46.83
CA ILE A 3 13.53 58.02 46.09
C ILE A 3 14.52 56.85 46.28
N ARG A 4 14.01 55.61 46.35
CA ARG A 4 14.68 54.46 45.72
C ARG A 4 13.71 53.30 45.47
N ASN A 5 13.06 53.32 44.30
CA ASN A 5 12.35 52.18 43.73
C ASN A 5 13.38 51.17 43.21
N LEU A 6 13.39 49.96 43.78
CA LEU A 6 14.08 48.79 43.23
C LEU A 6 13.13 48.09 42.26
N LEU A 7 13.34 48.28 40.96
CA LEU A 7 12.72 47.49 39.89
C LEU A 7 13.50 46.18 39.76
N ILE A 8 12.87 45.07 40.19
CA ILE A 8 13.31 43.72 39.84
C ILE A 8 12.58 43.35 38.54
N ALA A 9 13.31 43.35 37.43
CA ALA A 9 12.81 42.86 36.15
C ALA A 9 13.01 41.33 36.07
N PRO A 10 11.98 40.51 35.81
CA PRO A 10 12.18 39.10 35.55
C PRO A 10 12.64 38.94 34.10
N ILE A 11 13.85 38.42 33.92
CA ILE A 11 14.35 37.98 32.61
C ILE A 11 13.60 36.69 32.27
N LEU A 12 12.60 36.80 31.40
CA LEU A 12 11.96 35.67 30.73
C LEU A 12 12.95 35.09 29.72
N LEU A 13 13.75 34.09 30.13
CA LEU A 13 14.37 33.17 29.18
C LEU A 13 13.26 32.28 28.60
N ALA A 14 12.77 32.63 27.41
CA ALA A 14 12.09 31.69 26.56
C ALA A 14 13.15 30.79 25.89
N PRO A 15 13.07 29.45 25.99
CA PRO A 15 13.83 28.60 25.10
C PRO A 15 13.16 28.70 23.73
N ASP A 16 13.79 29.41 22.79
CA ASP A 16 13.50 29.19 21.38
C ASP A 16 13.92 27.76 21.06
N MET A 17 12.97 26.82 21.12
CA MET A 17 13.11 25.51 20.49
C MET A 17 13.01 25.69 18.97
N ALA A 18 13.96 26.42 18.39
CA ALA A 18 14.27 26.26 16.98
C ALA A 18 15.01 24.93 16.88
N SER A 19 14.29 23.84 16.66
CA SER A 19 14.92 22.59 16.23
C SER A 19 15.61 22.90 14.89
N ALA A 20 16.93 23.08 14.92
CA ALA A 20 17.73 23.08 13.71
C ALA A 20 17.47 21.73 13.02
N ARG A 21 16.69 21.75 11.94
CA ARG A 21 16.35 20.56 11.18
C ARG A 21 17.58 20.14 10.41
N ASP A 22 18.08 18.94 10.68
CA ASP A 22 19.17 18.38 9.89
C ASP A 22 18.61 17.85 8.57
N ILE A 23 18.84 18.62 7.49
CA ILE A 23 18.37 18.34 6.12
C ILE A 23 18.85 16.95 5.66
N GLY A 24 20.08 16.56 6.02
CA GLY A 24 20.63 15.25 5.63
C GLY A 24 19.90 14.09 6.30
N THR A 25 19.61 14.23 7.60
CA THR A 25 18.83 13.23 8.36
C THR A 25 17.39 13.15 7.84
N CYS A 26 16.74 14.29 7.59
CA CYS A 26 15.39 14.31 7.04
C CYS A 26 15.31 13.63 5.68
N ALA A 27 16.26 13.91 4.80
CA ALA A 27 16.26 13.29 3.49
C ALA A 27 16.56 11.78 3.52
N ALA A 28 17.38 11.31 4.47
CA ALA A 28 17.58 9.89 4.71
C ALA A 28 16.30 9.18 5.18
N LEU A 29 15.54 9.78 6.10
CA LEU A 29 14.27 9.25 6.60
C LEU A 29 13.22 9.13 5.47
N TYR A 30 13.10 10.14 4.61
CA TYR A 30 12.19 10.07 3.46
C TYR A 30 12.62 9.03 2.42
N ARG A 31 13.93 8.86 2.19
CA ARG A 31 14.44 7.75 1.35
C ARG A 31 14.07 6.39 1.94
N GLN A 32 14.24 6.23 3.25
CA GLN A 32 13.85 4.99 3.95
C GLN A 32 12.34 4.75 3.85
N LEU A 33 11.52 5.80 4.00
CA LEU A 33 10.07 5.71 3.86
C LEU A 33 9.63 5.27 2.45
N ASN A 34 10.32 5.72 1.40
CA ASN A 34 10.00 5.34 0.03
C ASN A 34 10.39 3.89 -0.29
N ASN A 35 11.43 3.37 0.38
CA ASN A 35 11.83 1.98 0.27
C ASN A 35 11.04 1.04 1.20
N ALA A 36 10.38 1.58 2.22
CA ALA A 36 9.61 0.79 3.17
C ALA A 36 8.32 0.26 2.51
N PRO A 37 8.08 -1.06 2.53
CA PRO A 37 6.87 -1.64 1.96
C PRO A 37 5.62 -1.05 2.63
N GLN A 38 4.64 -0.66 1.81
CA GLN A 38 3.34 -0.19 2.28
C GLN A 38 2.30 -1.30 2.13
N ILE A 39 1.53 -1.53 3.19
CA ILE A 39 0.44 -2.51 3.16
C ILE A 39 -0.82 -1.79 2.71
N ILE A 40 -1.22 -2.04 1.46
CA ILE A 40 -2.44 -1.49 0.88
C ILE A 40 -3.61 -2.41 1.28
N GLY A 41 -4.24 -2.09 2.40
CA GLY A 41 -5.52 -2.65 2.81
C GLY A 41 -5.51 -4.07 3.37
N ASN A 42 -6.67 -4.46 3.90
CA ASN A 42 -7.02 -5.82 4.30
C ASN A 42 -6.71 -6.79 3.12
N THR A 43 -5.73 -7.67 3.29
CA THR A 43 -5.34 -8.66 2.28
C THR A 43 -6.48 -9.65 2.04
N ALA A 44 -6.54 -10.28 0.86
CA ALA A 44 -7.53 -11.34 0.60
C ALA A 44 -7.45 -12.48 1.64
N GLU A 45 -6.25 -12.74 2.17
CA GLU A 45 -6.02 -13.68 3.25
C GLU A 45 -6.68 -13.24 4.58
N MET A 46 -6.55 -11.98 4.98
CA MET A 46 -7.17 -11.47 6.21
C MET A 46 -8.70 -11.48 6.17
N ARG A 47 -9.30 -11.30 4.99
CA ARG A 47 -10.74 -11.51 4.78
C ARG A 47 -11.12 -12.97 5.03
N ARG A 48 -10.35 -13.93 4.51
CA ARG A 48 -10.60 -15.36 4.69
C ARG A 48 -10.55 -15.77 6.16
N TYR A 49 -9.52 -15.35 6.91
CA TYR A 49 -9.47 -15.62 8.36
C TYR A 49 -10.66 -15.01 9.10
N SER A 50 -11.09 -13.79 8.73
CA SER A 50 -12.22 -13.11 9.38
C SER A 50 -13.56 -13.82 9.10
N GLN A 51 -13.75 -14.32 7.87
CA GLN A 51 -14.92 -15.12 7.50
C GLN A 51 -14.95 -16.43 8.28
N HIS A 52 -13.84 -17.19 8.26
CA HIS A 52 -13.76 -18.49 8.91
C HIS A 52 -13.89 -18.37 10.45
N LEU A 53 -13.30 -17.33 11.07
CA LEU A 53 -13.53 -17.05 12.49
C LEU A 53 -15.01 -16.72 12.80
N SER A 54 -15.70 -16.02 11.90
CA SER A 54 -17.12 -15.70 12.10
C SER A 54 -18.00 -16.94 12.01
N GLU A 55 -17.66 -17.85 11.09
CA GLU A 55 -18.32 -19.15 10.94
C GLU A 55 -18.15 -19.99 12.21
N ILE A 56 -16.92 -20.25 12.64
CA ILE A 56 -16.62 -21.05 13.85
C ILE A 56 -17.26 -20.43 15.10
N ASN A 57 -17.21 -19.11 15.27
CA ASN A 57 -17.86 -18.45 16.41
C ASN A 57 -19.39 -18.62 16.38
N GLY A 58 -19.98 -18.61 15.18
CA GLY A 58 -21.38 -18.95 14.97
C GLY A 58 -21.69 -20.39 15.36
N ASP A 59 -20.86 -21.34 14.96
CA ASP A 59 -20.99 -22.76 15.29
C ASP A 59 -20.86 -23.04 16.78
N ILE A 60 -19.84 -22.49 17.44
CA ILE A 60 -19.67 -22.58 18.90
C ILE A 60 -20.93 -22.08 19.61
N ARG A 61 -21.49 -20.94 19.16
CA ARG A 61 -22.71 -20.40 19.76
C ARG A 61 -23.91 -21.32 19.55
N ARG A 62 -24.11 -21.83 18.32
CA ARG A 62 -25.19 -22.78 18.01
C ARG A 62 -25.06 -24.04 18.84
N HIS A 63 -23.87 -24.62 18.91
CA HIS A 63 -23.60 -25.84 19.65
C HIS A 63 -23.82 -25.67 21.16
N ARG A 64 -23.39 -24.55 21.74
CA ARG A 64 -23.69 -24.24 23.15
C ARG A 64 -25.19 -24.06 23.44
N ILE A 65 -25.97 -23.61 22.45
CA ILE A 65 -27.44 -23.56 22.56
C ILE A 65 -28.02 -24.97 22.50
N GLU A 66 -27.53 -25.81 21.59
CA GLU A 66 -27.96 -27.20 21.47
C GLU A 66 -27.64 -27.99 22.74
N MET A 67 -26.44 -27.86 23.27
CA MET A 67 -26.05 -28.39 24.57
C MET A 67 -26.99 -27.96 25.69
N ARG A 68 -27.46 -26.70 25.69
CA ARG A 68 -28.44 -26.26 26.69
C ARG A 68 -29.81 -26.90 26.49
N ARG A 69 -30.25 -27.11 25.25
CA ARG A 69 -31.53 -27.75 24.91
C ARG A 69 -31.55 -29.23 25.25
N SER A 70 -30.42 -29.91 25.07
CA SER A 70 -30.23 -31.33 25.41
C SER A 70 -29.93 -31.57 26.90
N GLY A 71 -29.88 -30.51 27.72
CA GLY A 71 -29.63 -30.62 29.16
C GLY A 71 -28.15 -30.74 29.55
N CYS A 72 -27.23 -30.56 28.60
CA CYS A 72 -25.78 -30.62 28.79
C CYS A 72 -25.12 -29.26 29.13
N GLY A 73 -25.91 -28.21 29.37
CA GLY A 73 -25.47 -26.81 29.35
C GLY A 73 -25.14 -26.15 30.69
N GLY A 74 -24.95 -26.90 31.78
CA GLY A 74 -24.62 -26.33 33.10
C GLY A 74 -23.87 -27.31 33.99
N SER A 75 -23.16 -26.78 35.00
CA SER A 75 -22.46 -27.56 36.02
C SER A 75 -23.41 -28.17 37.06
N ILE A 76 -24.59 -28.63 36.64
CA ILE A 76 -25.48 -29.32 37.57
C ILE A 76 -25.01 -30.77 37.65
N VAL A 77 -24.29 -31.08 38.72
CA VAL A 77 -23.91 -32.45 39.07
C VAL A 77 -25.21 -33.17 39.41
N VAL A 78 -25.79 -33.88 38.45
CA VAL A 78 -26.91 -34.78 38.71
C VAL A 78 -26.33 -36.03 39.38
N PHE A 79 -26.51 -36.14 40.70
CA PHE A 79 -26.23 -37.36 41.44
C PHE A 79 -27.25 -38.43 41.01
N GLY A 80 -26.76 -39.44 40.28
CA GLY A 80 -27.58 -40.44 39.60
C GLY A 80 -27.44 -40.26 38.10
N GLY A 81 -26.55 -41.04 37.49
CA GLY A 81 -26.11 -40.90 36.10
C GLY A 81 -27.25 -40.58 35.14
N SER A 82 -27.13 -39.44 34.46
CA SER A 82 -28.04 -39.04 33.38
C SER A 82 -28.05 -40.14 32.32
N ALA A 83 -29.25 -40.57 31.90
CA ALA A 83 -29.45 -41.47 30.77
C ALA A 83 -28.77 -40.98 29.47
N ASN A 84 -28.35 -39.71 29.43
CA ASN A 84 -27.72 -39.03 28.31
C ASN A 84 -26.23 -38.69 28.57
N GLY A 85 -25.56 -39.35 29.53
CA GLY A 85 -24.17 -39.07 29.89
C GLY A 85 -23.22 -39.06 28.68
N GLY A 86 -23.24 -40.12 27.88
CA GLY A 86 -22.39 -40.25 26.69
C GLY A 86 -22.70 -39.22 25.58
N ALA A 87 -23.97 -38.87 25.38
CA ALA A 87 -24.35 -37.83 24.42
C ALA A 87 -23.86 -36.44 24.85
N CYS A 88 -23.90 -36.14 26.16
CA CYS A 88 -23.34 -34.90 26.70
C CYS A 88 -21.80 -34.86 26.67
N ASP A 89 -21.13 -36.01 26.81
CA ASP A 89 -19.68 -36.11 26.64
C ASP A 89 -19.28 -35.82 25.18
N GLU A 90 -19.95 -36.44 24.21
CA GLU A 90 -19.70 -36.19 22.77
C GLU A 90 -19.91 -34.71 22.40
N MET A 91 -20.98 -34.08 22.88
CA MET A 91 -21.20 -32.66 22.66
C MET A 91 -20.12 -31.78 23.30
N ARG A 92 -19.60 -32.15 24.48
CA ARG A 92 -18.48 -31.44 25.12
C ARG A 92 -17.18 -31.60 24.33
N ASP A 93 -16.91 -32.79 23.83
CA ASP A 93 -15.73 -33.05 23.01
C ASP A 93 -15.78 -32.28 21.68
N ALA A 94 -16.95 -32.26 21.03
CA ALA A 94 -17.18 -31.46 19.84
C ALA A 94 -17.00 -29.95 20.10
N LEU A 95 -17.50 -29.44 21.24
CA LEU A 95 -17.26 -28.05 21.64
C LEU A 95 -15.77 -27.76 21.80
N GLY A 96 -15.04 -28.65 22.50
CA GLY A 96 -13.61 -28.52 22.69
C GLY A 96 -12.84 -28.57 21.36
N ALA A 97 -13.29 -29.36 20.39
CA ALA A 97 -12.70 -29.40 19.05
C ALA A 97 -12.87 -28.05 18.31
N MET A 98 -14.08 -27.49 18.29
CA MET A 98 -14.34 -26.19 17.68
C MET A 98 -13.56 -25.05 18.36
N GLU A 99 -13.42 -25.09 19.69
CA GLU A 99 -12.63 -24.10 20.44
C GLU A 99 -11.14 -24.18 20.10
N ARG A 100 -10.59 -25.40 19.99
CA ARG A 100 -9.19 -25.59 19.54
C ARG A 100 -8.98 -25.11 18.12
N GLU A 101 -9.94 -25.35 17.22
CA GLU A 101 -9.87 -24.89 15.83
C GLU A 101 -9.90 -23.36 15.75
N ARG A 102 -10.81 -22.72 16.50
CA ARG A 102 -10.84 -21.25 16.64
C ARG A 102 -9.48 -20.70 17.10
N ASP A 103 -8.88 -21.35 18.10
CA ASP A 103 -7.62 -20.89 18.70
C ASP A 103 -6.46 -21.05 17.72
N ALA A 104 -6.41 -22.17 16.99
CA ALA A 104 -5.45 -22.37 15.90
C ALA A 104 -5.59 -21.28 14.82
N LEU A 105 -6.82 -21.01 14.37
CA LEU A 105 -7.08 -20.00 13.35
C LEU A 105 -6.75 -18.57 13.83
N THR A 106 -6.94 -18.30 15.12
CA THR A 106 -6.55 -17.03 15.73
C THR A 106 -5.03 -16.90 15.77
N ALA A 107 -4.31 -17.96 16.11
CA ALA A 107 -2.85 -17.98 16.10
C ALA A 107 -2.29 -17.80 14.67
N ASP A 108 -2.85 -18.50 13.68
CA ASP A 108 -2.45 -18.37 12.27
C ASP A 108 -2.66 -16.96 11.75
N ARG A 109 -3.80 -16.35 12.08
CA ARG A 109 -4.07 -14.94 11.76
C ARG A 109 -3.05 -14.00 12.40
N GLU A 110 -2.68 -14.20 13.66
CA GLU A 110 -1.67 -13.39 14.33
C GLU A 110 -0.27 -13.61 13.74
N ASN A 111 0.07 -14.83 13.34
CA ASN A 111 1.33 -15.14 12.64
C ASN A 111 1.37 -14.44 11.27
N ALA A 112 0.28 -14.51 10.50
CA ALA A 112 0.16 -13.79 9.24
C ALA A 112 0.28 -12.27 9.45
N ARG A 113 -0.32 -11.74 10.53
CA ARG A 113 -0.12 -10.34 10.98
C ARG A 113 1.32 -10.02 11.32
N GLN A 114 2.06 -10.93 11.95
CA GLN A 114 3.46 -10.71 12.29
C GLN A 114 4.33 -10.59 11.03
N LEU A 115 4.07 -11.38 9.99
CA LEU A 115 4.74 -11.25 8.69
C LEU A 115 4.46 -9.89 8.02
N TRP A 116 3.33 -9.26 8.35
CA TRP A 116 2.94 -7.92 7.92
C TRP A 116 3.42 -6.78 8.83
N ARG A 117 4.20 -7.05 9.89
CA ARG A 117 4.78 -5.97 10.73
C ARG A 117 5.76 -5.04 10.03
N SER A 118 6.02 -5.23 8.74
CA SER A 118 6.69 -4.20 7.92
C SER A 118 5.97 -2.84 7.97
N SER A 119 4.68 -2.81 8.29
CA SER A 119 3.96 -1.55 8.60
C SER A 119 4.47 -0.85 9.87
N ASP A 120 4.96 -1.59 10.87
CA ASP A 120 5.45 -1.02 12.13
C ASP A 120 6.77 -0.28 11.91
N GLU A 121 7.66 -0.82 11.06
CA GLU A 121 8.88 -0.13 10.65
C GLU A 121 8.56 1.16 9.89
N ARG A 122 7.60 1.11 8.96
CA ARG A 122 7.11 2.31 8.27
C ARG A 122 6.56 3.35 9.24
N ASN A 123 5.78 2.93 10.24
CA ASN A 123 5.25 3.80 11.28
C ASN A 123 6.35 4.41 12.15
N ALA A 124 7.40 3.65 12.48
CA ALA A 124 8.56 4.14 13.20
C ALA A 124 9.32 5.21 12.39
N ILE A 125 9.47 5.02 11.08
CA ILE A 125 10.05 6.03 10.17
C ILE A 125 9.18 7.30 10.16
N LEU A 126 7.85 7.16 10.03
CA LEU A 126 6.93 8.31 10.07
C LEU A 126 6.96 9.04 11.42
N ALA A 127 7.09 8.33 12.54
CA ALA A 127 7.27 8.93 13.85
C ALA A 127 8.60 9.68 13.95
N SER A 128 9.68 9.11 13.40
CA SER A 128 11.00 9.75 13.33
C SER A 128 10.94 11.05 12.52
N ILE A 129 10.30 11.04 11.35
CA ILE A 129 10.07 12.24 10.52
C ILE A 129 9.35 13.32 11.33
N ARG A 130 8.29 12.94 12.07
CA ARG A 130 7.50 13.89 12.88
C ARG A 130 8.30 14.46 14.04
N SER A 131 9.08 13.63 14.73
CA SER A 131 9.91 14.05 15.88
C SER A 131 11.07 14.96 15.47
N ASN A 132 11.62 14.78 14.27
CA ASN A 132 12.66 15.64 13.70
C ASN A 132 12.07 16.88 13.01
N GLY A 133 10.74 17.01 12.95
CA GLY A 133 10.06 18.13 12.32
C GLY A 133 10.32 18.23 10.82
N CYS A 134 10.65 17.13 10.15
CA CYS A 134 11.03 17.12 8.74
C CYS A 134 9.85 17.52 7.84
N LEU A 135 10.16 18.23 6.76
CA LEU A 135 9.22 18.64 5.72
C LEU A 135 9.54 17.94 4.39
N PRO A 136 8.54 17.74 3.53
CA PRO A 136 8.78 17.21 2.19
C PRO A 136 9.62 18.15 1.29
N SER A 137 9.82 19.41 1.68
CA SER A 137 10.73 20.33 0.98
C SER A 137 12.21 19.99 1.19
N ASP A 138 12.56 19.39 2.32
CA ASP A 138 13.95 19.18 2.74
C ASP A 138 14.68 18.20 1.80
N VAL A 139 13.97 17.21 1.26
CA VAL A 139 14.48 16.30 0.22
C VAL A 139 14.75 17.00 -1.11
N GLU A 140 13.96 18.00 -1.47
CA GLU A 140 14.14 18.75 -2.72
C GLU A 140 15.31 19.75 -2.61
N GLU A 141 15.57 20.26 -1.40
CA GLU A 141 16.74 21.09 -1.12
C GLU A 141 18.03 20.27 -1.17
N GLU A 142 18.09 19.11 -0.51
CA GLU A 142 19.25 18.19 -0.61
C GLU A 142 19.50 17.79 -2.07
N ARG A 143 18.44 17.46 -2.82
CA ARG A 143 18.54 17.14 -4.25
C ARG A 143 19.21 18.29 -5.02
N LYS A 144 18.77 19.53 -4.80
CA LYS A 144 19.35 20.72 -5.46
C LYS A 144 20.82 20.91 -5.07
N GLU A 145 21.17 20.73 -3.81
CA GLU A 145 22.56 20.82 -3.35
C GLU A 145 23.45 19.76 -3.99
N ARG A 146 22.98 18.51 -4.07
CA ARG A 146 23.71 17.42 -4.76
C ARG A 146 23.86 17.67 -6.26
N LEU A 147 22.90 18.36 -6.90
CA LEU A 147 23.04 18.79 -8.31
C LEU A 147 24.07 19.92 -8.46
N LYS A 148 24.12 20.88 -7.53
CA LYS A 148 25.10 21.99 -7.56
C LYS A 148 26.54 21.50 -7.42
N VAL A 149 26.77 20.47 -6.61
CA VAL A 149 28.11 19.90 -6.38
C VAL A 149 28.59 19.07 -7.57
N GLN A 150 27.69 18.54 -8.41
CA GLN A 150 28.04 17.85 -9.66
C GLN A 150 28.37 18.84 -10.79
N GLY A 151 29.35 19.72 -10.55
CA GLY A 151 30.30 20.27 -11.53
C GLY A 151 29.83 20.78 -12.90
N ILE A 152 28.53 20.99 -13.11
CA ILE A 152 27.95 21.56 -14.32
C ILE A 152 27.09 22.71 -13.83
N GLU A 153 27.74 23.83 -13.51
CA GLU A 153 27.02 25.09 -13.42
C GLU A 153 26.37 25.33 -14.79
N LEU A 154 25.04 25.32 -14.82
CA LEU A 154 24.31 25.76 -16.00
C LEU A 154 24.79 27.19 -16.29
N PRO A 155 25.41 27.46 -17.46
CA PRO A 155 25.98 28.76 -17.73
C PRO A 155 24.87 29.80 -17.63
N LYS A 156 25.06 30.79 -16.74
CA LYS A 156 24.19 31.97 -16.72
C LYS A 156 24.27 32.59 -18.11
N PRO A 157 23.14 32.99 -18.72
CA PRO A 157 23.14 33.57 -20.05
C PRO A 157 23.79 34.95 -19.97
N GLU A 158 25.11 35.00 -20.08
CA GLU A 158 25.81 36.22 -20.42
C GLU A 158 25.70 36.43 -21.93
N PRO A 159 25.46 37.66 -22.40
CA PRO A 159 25.35 37.96 -23.81
C PRO A 159 26.74 37.89 -24.46
N TYR A 160 27.17 36.69 -24.83
CA TYR A 160 28.42 36.49 -25.55
C TYR A 160 28.18 36.53 -27.07
N SER A 161 28.71 37.58 -27.69
CA SER A 161 28.88 37.71 -29.13
C SER A 161 30.05 36.84 -29.58
N GLY A 162 29.75 35.70 -30.19
CA GLY A 162 30.74 34.81 -30.79
C GLY A 162 30.11 34.07 -31.96
N VAL A 163 30.07 34.72 -33.12
CA VAL A 163 29.58 34.10 -34.37
C VAL A 163 30.65 33.11 -34.84
N THR A 164 30.42 31.82 -34.66
CA THR A 164 31.09 30.77 -35.42
C THR A 164 30.32 30.55 -36.73
N ASP A 165 30.95 30.91 -37.85
CA ASP A 165 30.43 30.65 -39.20
C ASP A 165 30.46 29.14 -39.51
N LEU A 166 29.28 28.52 -39.45
CA LEU A 166 29.04 27.17 -39.97
C LEU A 166 28.64 27.28 -41.44
N ARG A 167 29.60 27.16 -42.36
CA ARG A 167 29.28 27.02 -43.79
C ARG A 167 28.65 25.65 -44.05
N THR A 168 27.33 25.61 -44.09
CA THR A 168 26.55 24.52 -44.70
C THR A 168 26.54 24.69 -46.22
N LYS A 169 26.76 23.60 -46.97
CA LYS A 169 26.46 23.57 -48.41
C LYS A 169 25.03 24.04 -48.65
N ASP A 170 24.85 24.92 -49.63
CA ASP A 170 23.56 25.54 -49.92
C ASP A 170 22.44 24.50 -50.03
N PRO A 171 21.32 24.69 -49.31
CA PRO A 171 20.12 23.92 -49.52
C PRO A 171 19.54 24.32 -50.87
N LYS A 172 19.33 23.35 -51.76
CA LYS A 172 18.34 23.53 -52.83
C LYS A 172 17.03 23.95 -52.17
N GLU A 173 16.59 25.16 -52.49
CA GLU A 173 15.30 25.69 -52.10
C GLU A 173 14.21 24.66 -52.34
N THR A 174 13.43 24.37 -51.30
CA THR A 174 11.98 24.41 -51.47
C THR A 174 11.40 25.17 -50.28
N LYS A 175 10.84 26.34 -50.61
CA LYS A 175 9.96 27.13 -49.76
C LYS A 175 8.80 26.26 -49.28
N ALA A 176 8.63 26.12 -47.97
CA ALA A 176 7.34 25.91 -47.30
C ALA A 176 7.52 25.95 -45.77
N ALA A 177 7.82 27.14 -45.23
CA ALA A 177 7.56 27.42 -43.82
C ALA A 177 6.07 27.76 -43.65
N ASN A 178 5.43 27.16 -42.64
CA ASN A 178 4.02 27.29 -42.20
C ASN A 178 2.97 26.36 -42.84
N LEU A 179 3.14 25.05 -42.72
CA LEU A 179 1.99 24.13 -42.62
C LEU A 179 2.12 23.25 -41.36
N PRO A 180 1.00 22.90 -40.70
CA PRO A 180 1.00 21.89 -39.64
C PRO A 180 1.62 20.58 -40.17
N PRO A 181 2.25 19.77 -39.29
CA PRO A 181 2.85 18.51 -39.71
C PRO A 181 1.80 17.67 -40.45
N PRO A 182 2.15 17.06 -41.60
CA PRO A 182 1.20 16.21 -42.31
C PRO A 182 0.72 15.11 -41.35
N PRO A 183 -0.57 14.73 -41.41
CA PRO A 183 -1.08 13.62 -40.62
C PRO A 183 -0.20 12.39 -40.89
N PRO A 184 0.06 11.54 -39.87
CA PRO A 184 0.83 10.32 -40.07
C PRO A 184 0.27 9.59 -41.29
N LEU A 185 1.13 9.30 -42.27
CA LEU A 185 0.71 8.48 -43.41
C LEU A 185 0.19 7.16 -42.86
N GLU A 186 -1.12 6.95 -42.99
CA GLU A 186 -1.77 5.71 -42.64
C GLU A 186 -1.13 4.63 -43.50
N ARG A 187 -0.26 3.83 -42.88
CA ARG A 187 0.42 2.74 -43.58
C ARG A 187 -0.67 1.77 -44.00
N THR A 188 -0.91 1.63 -45.30
CA THR A 188 -1.86 0.66 -45.85
C THR A 188 -1.56 -0.70 -45.23
N TYR A 189 -2.55 -1.28 -44.54
CA TYR A 189 -2.41 -2.56 -43.88
C TYR A 189 -2.08 -3.62 -44.93
N ASP A 190 -0.83 -4.09 -44.91
CA ASP A 190 -0.37 -5.18 -45.77
C ASP A 190 -0.46 -6.50 -44.98
N PRO A 191 -1.46 -7.36 -45.27
CA PRO A 191 -1.65 -8.62 -44.56
C PRO A 191 -0.48 -9.60 -44.76
N ASN A 192 0.40 -9.38 -45.75
CA ASN A 192 1.58 -10.23 -45.97
C ASN A 192 2.76 -9.86 -45.06
N LYS A 193 2.69 -8.72 -44.36
CA LYS A 193 3.74 -8.25 -43.46
C LYS A 193 3.50 -8.82 -42.06
N LYS A 194 4.33 -9.79 -41.64
CA LYS A 194 4.23 -10.40 -40.31
C LYS A 194 4.53 -9.39 -39.21
N VAL A 195 3.49 -8.83 -38.60
CA VAL A 195 3.59 -8.06 -37.36
C VAL A 195 3.68 -9.03 -36.18
N ARG A 196 4.69 -8.89 -35.33
CA ARG A 196 4.81 -9.68 -34.10
C ARG A 196 3.79 -9.13 -33.11
N ILE A 197 2.74 -9.90 -32.83
CA ILE A 197 1.74 -9.54 -31.82
C ILE A 197 2.43 -9.65 -30.45
N VAL A 198 2.63 -8.51 -29.80
CA VAL A 198 3.18 -8.44 -28.45
C VAL A 198 2.02 -8.29 -27.47
N GLY A 199 1.63 -9.38 -26.85
CA GLY A 199 0.58 -9.41 -25.84
C GLY A 199 0.06 -10.83 -25.61
N PRO A 200 -0.53 -11.11 -24.43
CA PRO A 200 -1.21 -12.38 -24.20
C PRO A 200 -2.35 -12.55 -25.21
N GLN A 201 -2.41 -13.72 -25.86
CA GLN A 201 -3.45 -14.05 -26.82
C GLN A 201 -4.72 -14.37 -26.05
N PHE A 202 -5.68 -13.43 -26.05
CA PHE A 202 -6.88 -13.54 -25.22
C PHE A 202 -7.91 -14.55 -25.76
N LEU A 203 -7.87 -14.90 -27.04
CA LEU A 203 -8.82 -15.84 -27.64
C LEU A 203 -8.10 -16.85 -28.57
N PRO A 204 -8.35 -18.16 -28.43
CA PRO A 204 -7.89 -19.17 -29.39
C PRO A 204 -8.73 -19.11 -30.68
N ASP A 205 -8.12 -19.36 -31.84
CA ASP A 205 -8.74 -19.29 -33.19
C ASP A 205 -9.81 -20.37 -33.48
N THR A 206 -10.36 -21.00 -32.44
CA THR A 206 -11.47 -21.94 -32.59
C THR A 206 -12.76 -21.18 -32.88
N SER A 207 -13.55 -21.62 -33.86
CA SER A 207 -14.86 -21.07 -34.19
C SER A 207 -15.80 -21.11 -32.97
N ILE A 208 -15.85 -20.01 -32.22
CA ILE A 208 -16.80 -19.83 -31.13
C ILE A 208 -18.17 -19.61 -31.76
N ASP A 209 -19.11 -20.51 -31.51
CA ASP A 209 -20.52 -20.30 -31.89
C ASP A 209 -21.13 -19.28 -30.94
N LEU A 210 -21.24 -18.02 -31.40
CA LEU A 210 -21.87 -16.93 -30.64
C LEU A 210 -23.40 -17.03 -30.59
N ALA A 211 -24.01 -17.82 -31.49
CA ALA A 211 -25.46 -17.96 -31.55
C ALA A 211 -25.97 -18.99 -30.55
N ASN A 212 -25.18 -20.05 -30.29
CA ASN A 212 -25.51 -21.09 -29.31
C ASN A 212 -24.36 -21.29 -28.31
N PRO A 213 -24.31 -20.49 -27.22
CA PRO A 213 -23.34 -20.71 -26.17
C PRO A 213 -23.54 -22.10 -25.54
N LYS A 214 -22.43 -22.82 -25.31
CA LYS A 214 -22.42 -24.19 -24.76
C LYS A 214 -23.03 -24.32 -23.36
N SER A 215 -23.23 -23.21 -22.65
CA SER A 215 -23.83 -23.18 -21.32
C SER A 215 -25.22 -22.55 -21.37
N THR A 216 -26.26 -23.35 -21.11
CA THR A 216 -27.61 -22.87 -20.85
C THR A 216 -27.65 -22.29 -19.43
N GLY A 217 -27.38 -21.00 -19.30
CA GLY A 217 -27.47 -20.30 -18.02
C GLY A 217 -26.86 -18.91 -18.06
N PRO A 218 -27.26 -18.01 -17.13
CA PRO A 218 -26.66 -16.70 -17.02
C PRO A 218 -25.15 -16.82 -16.73
N GLN A 219 -24.33 -16.03 -17.43
CA GLN A 219 -22.90 -15.96 -17.19
C GLN A 219 -22.62 -15.52 -15.73
N PRO A 220 -21.67 -16.17 -15.04
CA PRO A 220 -21.31 -15.76 -13.68
C PRO A 220 -20.74 -14.33 -13.72
N GLN A 221 -21.30 -13.44 -12.90
CA GLN A 221 -20.73 -12.12 -12.69
C GLN A 221 -19.40 -12.26 -11.93
N GLN A 222 -18.34 -11.69 -12.51
CA GLN A 222 -17.01 -11.57 -11.90
C GLN A 222 -16.96 -10.37 -10.95
#